data_AF-A0A223D2R7-F1
#
_entry.id   AF-A0A223D2R7-F1
#
_cell.length_a   1.000
_cell.length_b   1.000
_cell.length_c   1.000
_cell.angle_alpha   90.00
_cell.angle_beta   90.00
_cell.angle_gamma   90.00
#
_symmetry.space_group_name_H-M   'P 1'
#
loop_
_entity.id
_entity.type
_entity.pdbx_description
1 polymer ?
#
loop_
_entity_poly.entity_id
_entity_poly.type
_entity_poly.pdbx_seq_one_letter_code
_entity_poly.pdbx_strand_id
1 'polypeptide(L)'
;MAVSIRVSLHKRRLDLLDHTKVIKSYPVGVGKMATRTPFGNYKIISKAPNPGRRPGGPITVYGTYWMGLSRKGYGIHGTNRPASIGKYVSKGCIRMFNKDVEDLAKRVSIGTEVKIVP
;
A
#
# COMPACT_ATOMS: atom_id res chain seq x y z
N MET A 1 18.05 -0.23 11.27
CA MET A 1 17.97 -1.24 10.19
C MET A 1 17.15 -0.65 9.05
N ALA A 2 17.66 -0.69 7.82
CA ALA A 2 17.00 -0.09 6.67
C ALA A 2 16.04 -1.10 6.02
N VAL A 3 14.74 -0.85 6.16
CA VAL A 3 13.70 -1.71 5.56
C VAL A 3 13.32 -1.26 4.16
N SER A 4 12.82 -2.19 3.34
CA SER A 4 12.27 -1.93 2.01
C SER A 4 10.96 -2.68 1.78
N ILE A 5 10.21 -2.28 0.76
CA ILE A 5 8.94 -2.91 0.39
C ILE A 5 9.06 -3.54 -1.00
N ARG A 6 8.54 -4.77 -1.15
CA ARG A 6 8.30 -5.42 -2.44
C ARG A 6 6.82 -5.71 -2.62
N VAL A 7 6.25 -5.29 -3.73
CA VAL A 7 4.86 -5.55 -4.10
C VAL A 7 4.84 -6.49 -5.29
N SER A 8 4.26 -7.68 -5.13
CA SER A 8 4.08 -8.66 -6.21
C SER A 8 2.62 -8.67 -6.66
N LEU A 9 2.33 -8.23 -7.90
CA LEU A 9 0.94 -8.07 -8.34
C LEU A 9 0.25 -9.41 -8.59
N HIS A 10 0.93 -10.40 -9.18
CA HIS A 10 0.42 -11.74 -9.45
C HIS A 10 0.11 -12.49 -8.16
N LYS A 11 1.01 -12.36 -7.17
CA LYS A 11 0.82 -12.96 -5.84
C LYS A 11 -0.14 -12.16 -4.96
N ARG A 12 -0.45 -10.92 -5.33
CA ARG A 12 -1.28 -9.98 -4.54
C ARG A 12 -0.76 -9.86 -3.10
N ARG A 13 0.56 -9.69 -3.01
CA ARG A 13 1.30 -9.58 -1.74
C ARG A 13 2.16 -8.33 -1.70
N LEU A 14 2.24 -7.73 -0.52
CA LEU A 14 3.24 -6.76 -0.15
C LEU A 14 4.13 -7.39 0.92
N ASP A 15 5.41 -7.50 0.63
CA ASP A 15 6.43 -7.99 1.55
C ASP A 15 7.22 -6.80 2.11
N LEU A 16 7.37 -6.76 3.43
CA LEU A 16 8.31 -5.90 4.12
C LEU A 16 9.61 -6.67 4.29
N LEU A 17 10.71 -6.10 3.83
CA LEU A 17 12.03 -6.71 3.85
C LEU A 17 12.97 -5.95 4.76
N ASP A 18 13.79 -6.71 5.49
CA ASP A 18 15.02 -6.24 6.10
C ASP A 18 16.19 -6.77 5.27
N HIS A 19 16.87 -5.87 4.55
CA HIS A 19 17.76 -6.21 3.45
C HIS A 19 17.07 -7.14 2.42
N THR A 20 17.35 -8.44 2.45
CA THR A 20 16.75 -9.45 1.55
C THR A 20 15.74 -10.37 2.24
N LYS A 21 15.68 -10.33 3.58
CA LYS A 21 14.82 -11.21 4.37
C LYS A 21 13.42 -10.63 4.47
N VAL A 22 12.42 -11.40 4.06
CA VAL A 22 11.02 -11.06 4.30
C VAL A 22 10.74 -11.16 5.80
N ILE A 23 10.46 -10.03 6.45
CA ILE A 23 10.11 -9.98 7.88
C ILE A 23 8.60 -9.96 8.10
N LYS A 24 7.82 -9.53 7.10
CA LYS A 24 6.35 -9.59 7.13
C LYS A 24 5.77 -9.61 5.73
N SER A 25 4.62 -10.24 5.55
CA SER A 25 3.91 -10.28 4.26
C SER A 25 2.42 -10.05 4.44
N TYR A 26 1.84 -9.16 3.64
CA TYR A 26 0.46 -8.71 3.73
C TYR A 26 -0.30 -9.03 2.44
N PRO A 27 -1.56 -9.50 2.52
CA PRO A 27 -2.41 -9.60 1.34
C PRO A 27 -2.81 -8.19 0.87
N VAL A 28 -2.81 -7.97 -0.44
CA VAL A 28 -3.17 -6.66 -1.02
C VAL A 28 -4.19 -6.77 -2.14
N GLY A 29 -5.00 -5.72 -2.30
CA GLY A 29 -5.78 -5.50 -3.52
C GLY A 29 -5.00 -4.62 -4.48
N VAL A 30 -4.99 -4.97 -5.77
CA VAL A 30 -4.19 -4.26 -6.79
C VAL A 30 -5.05 -3.80 -7.97
N GLY A 31 -4.45 -3.04 -8.88
CA GLY A 31 -5.14 -2.48 -10.04
C GLY A 31 -5.79 -3.55 -10.92
N LYS A 32 -6.97 -3.28 -11.49
CA LYS A 32 -7.53 -4.08 -12.60
C LYS A 32 -6.51 -4.17 -13.74
N MET A 33 -6.61 -5.20 -14.60
CA MET A 33 -5.75 -5.32 -15.80
C MET A 33 -5.72 -4.04 -16.64
N ALA A 34 -6.87 -3.37 -16.80
CA ALA A 34 -7.01 -2.12 -17.56
C ALA A 34 -6.42 -0.87 -16.85
N THR A 35 -6.19 -0.92 -15.55
CA THR A 35 -5.58 0.17 -14.75
C THR A 35 -4.45 -0.41 -13.91
N ARG A 36 -3.57 -1.16 -14.57
CA ARG A 36 -2.52 -1.95 -13.91
C ARG A 36 -1.68 -1.06 -13.00
N THR A 37 -1.40 -1.57 -11.81
CA THR A 37 -0.41 -0.91 -10.95
C THR A 37 0.92 -0.92 -11.71
N PRO A 38 1.55 0.24 -11.92
CA PRO A 38 2.73 0.36 -12.74
C PRO A 38 3.93 -0.26 -12.03
N PHE A 39 4.64 -1.17 -12.72
CA PHE A 39 5.88 -1.74 -12.23
C PHE A 39 6.98 -0.66 -12.13
N GLY A 40 7.98 -0.93 -11.31
CA GLY A 40 9.13 -0.05 -11.15
C GLY A 40 9.55 0.16 -9.70
N ASN A 41 10.53 1.03 -9.53
CA ASN A 41 11.05 1.44 -8.23
C ASN A 41 10.45 2.79 -7.86
N TYR A 42 9.94 2.88 -6.63
CA TYR A 42 9.33 4.07 -6.07
C TYR A 42 9.84 4.27 -4.65
N LYS A 43 9.54 5.42 -4.06
CA LYS A 43 9.77 5.69 -2.63
C LYS A 43 8.48 6.13 -1.97
N ILE A 44 8.36 5.91 -0.66
CA ILE A 44 7.34 6.57 0.15
C ILE A 44 7.71 8.05 0.27
N ILE A 45 6.85 8.94 -0.21
CA ILE A 45 7.09 10.40 -0.17
C ILE A 45 6.20 11.14 0.82
N SER A 46 5.11 10.52 1.28
CA SER A 46 4.19 11.11 2.25
C SER A 46 3.43 10.06 3.04
N LYS A 47 2.99 10.44 4.24
CA LYS A 47 2.23 9.60 5.17
C LYS A 47 1.11 10.43 5.78
N ALA A 48 -0.11 9.91 5.80
CA ALA A 48 -1.26 10.61 6.38
C ALA A 48 -2.21 9.62 7.09
N PRO A 49 -2.47 9.79 8.40
CA PRO A 49 -3.53 9.05 9.08
C PRO A 49 -4.90 9.59 8.69
N ASN A 50 -5.91 8.71 8.65
CA ASN A 50 -7.31 9.03 8.36
C ASN A 50 -7.51 9.98 7.13
N PRO A 51 -6.90 9.65 5.98
CA PRO A 51 -6.86 10.53 4.80
C PRO A 51 -8.27 10.95 4.32
N GLY A 52 -8.52 12.25 4.32
CA GLY A 52 -9.78 12.87 3.85
C GLY A 52 -10.98 12.62 4.77
N ARG A 53 -10.79 12.01 5.95
CA ARG A 53 -11.86 11.77 6.91
C ARG A 53 -12.12 13.03 7.74
N ARG A 54 -13.36 13.51 7.74
CA ARG A 54 -13.82 14.56 8.67
C ARG A 54 -13.98 13.99 10.08
N PRO A 55 -13.80 14.78 11.16
CA PRO A 55 -14.11 14.36 12.52
C PRO A 55 -15.53 13.78 12.61
N GLY A 56 -15.68 12.59 13.21
CA GLY A 56 -16.95 11.86 13.29
C GLY A 56 -17.46 11.26 11.96
N GLY A 57 -16.83 11.56 10.82
CA GLY A 57 -17.25 11.07 9.51
C GLY A 57 -16.93 9.59 9.26
N PRO A 58 -17.51 9.01 8.20
CA PRO A 58 -17.24 7.62 7.81
C PRO A 58 -15.80 7.45 7.32
N ILE A 59 -15.32 6.20 7.34
CA ILE A 59 -14.02 5.84 6.79
C ILE A 59 -14.01 6.02 5.26
N THR A 60 -12.97 6.69 4.74
CA THR A 60 -12.86 6.98 3.30
C THR A 60 -12.40 5.76 2.50
N VAL A 61 -12.40 5.86 1.17
CA VAL A 61 -11.88 4.80 0.28
C VAL A 61 -10.40 4.46 0.53
N TYR A 62 -9.67 5.37 1.16
CA TYR A 62 -8.27 5.22 1.53
C TYR A 62 -8.08 4.54 2.90
N GLY A 63 -9.17 4.24 3.61
CA GLY A 63 -9.11 3.57 4.90
C GLY A 63 -8.55 4.45 6.01
N THR A 64 -7.81 3.82 6.91
CA THR A 64 -7.25 4.49 8.10
C THR A 64 -5.89 5.13 7.87
N TYR A 65 -5.23 4.84 6.75
CA TYR A 65 -3.89 5.36 6.48
C TYR A 65 -3.59 5.45 4.98
N TRP A 66 -2.84 6.49 4.60
CA TRP A 66 -2.30 6.70 3.26
C TRP A 66 -0.78 6.83 3.32
N MET A 67 -0.10 6.15 2.39
CA MET A 67 1.33 6.30 2.13
C MET A 67 1.51 6.59 0.63
N GLY A 68 1.87 7.83 0.30
CA GLY A 68 2.06 8.27 -1.08
C GLY A 68 3.35 7.73 -1.67
N LEU A 69 3.30 7.28 -2.92
CA LEU A 69 4.49 6.87 -3.68
C LEU A 69 5.06 8.04 -4.47
N SER A 70 6.33 7.95 -4.87
CA SER A 70 7.03 8.89 -5.77
C SER A 70 6.49 8.93 -7.21
N ARG A 71 5.21 8.59 -7.39
CA ARG A 71 4.43 8.69 -8.62
C ARG A 71 3.10 9.35 -8.28
N LYS A 72 2.85 10.53 -8.86
CA LYS A 72 1.65 11.33 -8.59
C LYS A 72 0.38 10.50 -8.75
N GLY A 73 -0.46 10.50 -7.72
CA GLY A 73 -1.74 9.78 -7.70
C GLY A 73 -1.68 8.31 -7.28
N TYR A 74 -0.50 7.76 -6.94
CA TYR A 74 -0.34 6.37 -6.51
C TYR A 74 0.09 6.31 -5.04
N GLY A 75 -0.43 5.29 -4.34
CA GLY A 75 -0.17 5.10 -2.93
C GLY A 75 -0.47 3.69 -2.44
N ILE A 76 0.05 3.38 -1.26
CA ILE A 76 -0.34 2.24 -0.44
C ILE A 76 -1.31 2.77 0.61
N HIS A 77 -2.50 2.19 0.70
CA HIS A 77 -3.54 2.70 1.59
C HIS A 77 -4.45 1.60 2.12
N GLY A 78 -5.20 1.92 3.17
CA GLY A 78 -6.23 1.03 3.74
C GLY A 78 -7.45 0.90 2.82
N THR A 79 -8.60 0.50 3.33
CA THR A 79 -9.83 0.50 2.54
C THR A 79 -11.09 0.54 3.41
N ASN A 80 -12.16 1.12 2.86
CA ASN A 80 -13.52 0.96 3.38
C ASN A 80 -14.25 -0.27 2.79
N ARG A 81 -13.58 -1.06 1.94
CA ARG A 81 -14.14 -2.30 1.34
C ARG A 81 -13.18 -3.47 1.56
N PRO A 82 -13.14 -4.08 2.76
CA PRO A 82 -12.20 -5.17 3.09
C PRO A 82 -12.28 -6.37 2.14
N ALA A 83 -13.46 -6.68 1.61
CA ALA A 83 -13.66 -7.75 0.62
C ALA A 83 -12.98 -7.50 -0.75
N SER A 84 -12.35 -6.33 -0.93
CA SER A 84 -11.54 -5.96 -2.11
C SER A 84 -10.08 -6.43 -2.01
N ILE A 85 -9.61 -6.82 -0.83
CA ILE A 85 -8.25 -7.32 -0.63
C ILE A 85 -8.10 -8.71 -1.27
N GLY A 86 -6.95 -8.97 -1.89
CA GLY A 86 -6.69 -10.21 -2.62
C GLY A 86 -7.34 -10.28 -4.00
N LYS A 87 -7.83 -9.16 -4.55
CA LYS A 87 -8.49 -9.07 -5.87
C LYS A 87 -7.90 -7.97 -6.76
N TYR A 88 -8.14 -8.04 -8.07
CA TYR A 88 -7.82 -7.01 -9.06
C TYR A 88 -8.96 -6.00 -9.17
N VAL A 89 -9.00 -5.01 -8.29
CA VAL A 89 -10.20 -4.17 -8.08
C VAL A 89 -9.91 -2.68 -7.88
N SER A 90 -8.63 -2.30 -7.79
CA SER A 90 -8.26 -0.89 -7.67
C SER A 90 -8.06 -0.22 -9.02
N LYS A 91 -7.93 1.11 -9.03
CA LYS A 91 -7.53 1.91 -10.20
C LYS A 91 -6.00 2.04 -10.35
N GLY A 92 -5.23 1.18 -9.66
CA GLY A 92 -3.77 1.19 -9.68
C GLY A 92 -3.11 1.35 -8.31
N CYS A 93 -3.81 1.86 -7.29
CA CYS A 93 -3.29 1.91 -5.92
C CYS A 93 -3.25 0.54 -5.24
N ILE A 94 -2.37 0.40 -4.25
CA ILE A 94 -2.23 -0.83 -3.45
C ILE A 94 -3.13 -0.70 -2.22
N ARG A 95 -4.16 -1.55 -2.14
CA ARG A 95 -5.10 -1.60 -1.01
C ARG A 95 -4.66 -2.64 0.00
N MET A 96 -4.74 -2.29 1.28
CA MET A 96 -4.46 -3.18 2.40
C MET A 96 -5.67 -3.21 3.35
N PHE A 97 -5.74 -4.23 4.22
CA PHE A 97 -6.59 -4.12 5.40
C PHE A 97 -6.12 -2.96 6.28
N ASN A 98 -7.05 -2.29 6.97
CA ASN A 98 -6.74 -1.11 7.78
C ASN A 98 -5.69 -1.42 8.89
N LYS A 99 -5.84 -2.55 9.57
CA LYS A 99 -4.85 -3.03 10.55
C LYS A 99 -3.45 -3.24 9.94
N ASP A 100 -3.39 -3.68 8.68
CA ASP A 100 -2.14 -4.01 8.01
C ASP A 100 -1.43 -2.75 7.50
N VAL A 101 -2.18 -1.76 6.99
CA VAL A 101 -1.59 -0.48 6.58
C VAL A 101 -1.09 0.32 7.79
N GLU A 102 -1.78 0.25 8.92
CA GLU A 102 -1.34 0.89 10.17
C GLU A 102 -0.07 0.23 10.72
N ASP A 103 -0.01 -1.11 10.71
CA ASP A 103 1.20 -1.84 11.10
C ASP A 103 2.37 -1.54 10.16
N LEU A 104 2.14 -1.52 8.84
CA LEU A 104 3.16 -1.15 7.87
C LEU A 104 3.64 0.29 8.09
N ALA A 105 2.72 1.24 8.28
CA ALA A 105 3.03 2.65 8.51
C ALA A 105 3.88 2.88 9.77
N LYS A 106 3.81 2.02 10.79
CA LYS A 106 4.69 2.10 11.97
C LYS A 106 6.12 1.61 11.69
N ARG A 107 6.30 0.79 10.66
CA ARG A 107 7.58 0.12 10.34
C ARG A 107 8.40 0.81 9.27
N VAL A 108 7.78 1.66 8.45
CA VAL A 108 8.43 2.31 7.31
C VAL A 108 8.44 3.83 7.44
N SER A 109 9.47 4.46 6.87
CA SER A 109 9.69 5.90 6.92
C SER A 109 9.48 6.53 5.54
N ILE A 110 9.35 7.86 5.51
CA ILE A 110 9.51 8.61 4.26
C ILE A 110 10.91 8.30 3.72
N GLY A 111 11.02 8.05 2.42
CA GLY A 111 12.23 7.59 1.75
C GLY A 111 12.37 6.07 1.63
N THR A 112 11.56 5.26 2.33
CA THR A 112 11.58 3.80 2.18
C THR A 112 11.32 3.39 0.73
N GLU A 113 12.20 2.55 0.19
CA GLU A 113 12.11 2.00 -1.16
C GLU A 113 10.91 1.06 -1.32
N VAL A 114 10.25 1.16 -2.46
CA VAL A 114 9.08 0.37 -2.85
C VAL A 114 9.29 -0.16 -4.26
N LYS A 115 9.56 -1.46 -4.38
CA LYS A 115 9.69 -2.15 -5.67
C LYS A 115 8.40 -2.86 -6.04
N ILE A 116 7.78 -2.47 -7.15
CA ILE A 116 6.59 -3.12 -7.69
C ILE A 116 7.00 -4.04 -8.83
N VAL A 117 6.74 -5.33 -8.67
CA VAL A 117 7.06 -6.39 -9.64
C VAL A 117 5.79 -7.11 -10.11
N PRO A 118 5.83 -7.75 -11.29
CA PRO A 118 4.77 -8.61 -11.80
C PRO A 118 4.16 -9.50 -10.74
#